data_AF-A0A7K2X7T4-F1
#
_entry.id   AF-A0A7K2X7T4-F1
#
_cell.length_a   1.000
_cell.length_b   1.000
_cell.length_c   1.000
_cell.angle_alpha   90.00
_cell.angle_beta   90.00
_cell.angle_gamma   90.00
#
_symmetry.space_group_name_H-M   'P 1'
#
loop_
_entity.id
_entity.type
_entity.pdbx_description
1 polymer ?
#
loop_
_entity_poly.entity_id
_entity_poly.type
_entity_poly.pdbx_seq_one_letter_code
_entity_poly.pdbx_strand_id
1 'polypeptide(L)'
;TCVLTEVHRGFSADGRALVATSVLGDPDAAREAAVLAALSEVYGTDARTWEPVHRVVVRDALPAMPPPLPLSRTGRVSPGRYVCGDHRATGSVQGALASGARTAREVLADL
;
A
#
# COMPACT_ATOMS: atom_id res chain seq x y z
N THR A 1 -10.09 1.16 -6.42
CA THR A 1 -10.88 2.20 -5.76
C THR A 1 -11.66 1.59 -4.61
N CYS A 2 -11.87 2.32 -3.52
CA CYS A 2 -12.63 1.88 -2.35
C CYS A 2 -13.44 3.04 -1.79
N VAL A 3 -14.71 2.79 -1.40
CA VAL A 3 -15.52 3.74 -0.66
C VAL A 3 -15.23 3.56 0.83
N LEU A 4 -14.30 4.34 1.37
CA LEU A 4 -13.81 4.20 2.74
C LEU A 4 -14.93 4.36 3.79
N THR A 5 -15.91 5.21 3.53
CA THR A 5 -17.05 5.43 4.43
C THR A 5 -17.97 4.21 4.55
N GLU A 6 -17.99 3.32 3.56
CA GLU A 6 -18.72 2.05 3.65
C GLU A 6 -17.94 1.00 4.47
N VAL A 7 -16.62 1.17 4.59
CA VAL A 7 -15.79 0.35 5.50
C VAL A 7 -15.95 0.84 6.94
N HIS A 8 -15.93 2.16 7.15
CA HIS A 8 -16.12 2.77 8.47
C HIS A 8 -16.71 4.18 8.36
N ARG A 9 -17.90 4.38 8.94
CA ARG A 9 -18.64 5.67 8.86
C ARG A 9 -17.86 6.87 9.40
N GLY A 10 -16.99 6.66 10.38
CA GLY A 10 -16.16 7.72 10.98
C GLY A 10 -15.13 8.36 10.05
N PHE A 11 -14.96 7.87 8.81
CA PHE A 11 -14.16 8.55 7.79
C PHE A 11 -14.87 9.77 7.16
N SER A 12 -16.09 10.08 7.58
CA SER A 12 -16.81 11.29 7.20
C SER A 12 -17.50 11.91 8.40
N ALA A 13 -17.35 13.22 8.56
CA ALA A 13 -17.99 13.98 9.63
C ALA A 13 -19.41 14.42 9.28
N ASP A 14 -19.74 14.49 7.99
CA ASP A 14 -21.00 15.03 7.47
C ASP A 14 -21.79 14.03 6.61
N GLY A 15 -21.36 12.77 6.60
CA GLY A 15 -22.02 11.68 5.89
C GLY A 15 -21.76 11.64 4.39
N ARG A 16 -20.94 12.54 3.83
CA ARG A 16 -20.48 12.42 2.44
C ARG A 16 -19.60 11.19 2.26
N ALA A 17 -19.68 10.55 1.09
CA ALA A 17 -18.85 9.40 0.77
C ALA A 17 -17.38 9.82 0.56
N LEU A 18 -16.45 9.12 1.22
CA LEU A 18 -15.02 9.27 0.96
C LEU A 18 -14.54 8.11 0.08
N VAL A 19 -14.07 8.43 -1.12
CA VAL A 19 -13.54 7.45 -2.07
C VAL A 19 -12.04 7.60 -2.18
N ALA A 20 -11.30 6.48 -2.08
CA ALA A 20 -9.86 6.44 -2.23
C ALA A 20 -9.44 5.50 -3.38
N THR A 21 -8.57 6.01 -4.24
CA THR A 21 -8.06 5.29 -5.41
C THR A 21 -6.54 5.39 -5.47
N SER A 22 -5.89 4.24 -5.56
CA SER A 22 -4.45 4.16 -5.81
C SER A 22 -4.20 3.77 -7.26
N VAL A 23 -3.25 4.44 -7.89
CA VAL A 23 -2.79 4.15 -9.26
C VAL A 23 -1.27 4.13 -9.30
N LEU A 24 -0.71 3.42 -10.27
CA LEU A 24 0.74 3.36 -10.47
C LEU A 24 1.22 4.52 -11.34
N GLY A 25 2.49 4.88 -11.12
CA GLY A 25 3.23 5.91 -11.85
C GLY A 25 2.95 7.34 -11.40
N ASP A 26 3.66 8.27 -12.03
CA ASP A 26 3.63 9.68 -11.63
C ASP A 26 2.36 10.37 -12.10
N PRO A 27 1.84 11.33 -11.31
CA PRO A 27 0.64 12.06 -11.68
C PRO A 27 0.93 13.02 -12.82
N ASP A 28 0.06 13.01 -13.82
CA ASP A 28 -0.03 14.03 -14.86
C ASP A 28 -1.51 14.29 -15.18
N ALA A 29 -1.80 15.38 -15.90
CA ALA A 29 -3.17 15.79 -16.20
C ALA A 29 -3.94 14.75 -17.03
N ALA A 30 -3.27 14.05 -17.94
CA ALA A 30 -3.90 13.04 -18.79
C ALA A 30 -4.25 11.77 -17.97
N ARG A 31 -3.35 11.37 -17.08
CA ARG A 31 -3.54 10.24 -16.16
C ARG A 31 -4.64 10.53 -15.15
N GLU A 32 -4.70 11.74 -14.63
CA GLU A 32 -5.80 12.18 -13.76
C GLU A 32 -7.16 12.12 -14.46
N ALA A 33 -7.25 12.65 -15.69
CA ALA A 33 -8.47 12.55 -16.49
C ALA A 33 -8.87 11.09 -16.76
N ALA A 34 -7.90 10.22 -17.05
CA ALA A 34 -8.15 8.79 -17.24
C ALA A 34 -8.66 8.10 -15.96
N VAL A 35 -8.11 8.46 -14.79
CA VAL A 35 -8.60 7.96 -13.50
C VAL A 35 -10.03 8.41 -13.23
N LEU A 36 -10.34 9.68 -13.45
CA LEU A 36 -11.71 10.19 -13.26
C LEU A 36 -12.69 9.53 -14.24
N ALA A 37 -12.29 9.28 -15.49
CA ALA A 37 -13.11 8.55 -16.45
C ALA A 37 -13.38 7.11 -15.98
N ALA A 38 -12.34 6.38 -15.55
CA ALA A 38 -12.50 5.03 -15.02
C ALA A 38 -13.35 4.99 -13.73
N LEU A 39 -13.20 5.97 -12.85
CA LEU A 39 -14.07 6.08 -11.66
C LEU A 39 -15.51 6.37 -12.04
N SER A 40 -15.74 7.20 -13.05
CA SER A 40 -17.09 7.52 -13.50
C SER A 40 -17.80 6.27 -14.03
N GLU A 41 -17.08 5.42 -14.77
CA GLU A 41 -17.57 4.12 -15.23
C GLU A 41 -17.87 3.18 -14.06
N VAL A 42 -16.92 2.99 -13.13
CA VAL A 42 -17.07 2.07 -11.99
C VAL A 42 -18.23 2.45 -11.07
N TYR A 43 -18.46 3.74 -10.85
CA TYR A 43 -19.47 4.22 -9.92
C TYR A 43 -20.78 4.66 -10.58
N GLY A 44 -20.88 4.61 -11.90
CA GLY A 44 -22.09 5.01 -12.63
C GLY A 44 -22.50 6.47 -12.41
N THR A 45 -21.53 7.36 -12.20
CA THR A 45 -21.75 8.78 -11.92
C THR A 45 -20.61 9.63 -12.49
N ASP A 46 -20.77 10.94 -12.61
CA ASP A 46 -19.70 11.80 -13.11
C ASP A 46 -18.69 12.12 -12.01
N ALA A 47 -17.60 11.34 -11.93
CA ALA A 47 -16.56 11.50 -10.93
C ALA A 47 -15.76 12.81 -11.07
N ARG A 48 -15.86 13.51 -12.22
CA ARG A 48 -15.22 14.82 -12.40
C ARG A 48 -15.88 15.92 -11.57
N THR A 49 -17.09 15.68 -11.09
CA THR A 49 -17.81 16.60 -10.20
C THR A 49 -17.41 16.45 -8.73
N TRP A 50 -16.61 15.43 -8.40
CA TRP A 50 -16.22 15.15 -7.03
C TRP A 50 -15.17 16.13 -6.53
N GLU A 51 -15.23 16.45 -5.24
CA GLU A 51 -14.26 17.30 -4.55
C GLU A 51 -12.96 16.53 -4.28
N PRO A 52 -11.80 16.95 -4.81
CA PRO A 52 -10.52 16.33 -4.49
C PRO A 52 -10.09 16.69 -3.07
N VAL A 53 -10.04 15.70 -2.17
CA VAL A 53 -9.70 15.94 -0.76
C VAL A 53 -8.19 15.82 -0.50
N HIS A 54 -7.53 14.83 -1.09
CA HIS A 54 -6.11 14.58 -0.86
C HIS A 54 -5.47 13.83 -2.02
N ARG A 55 -4.18 14.13 -2.27
CA ARG A 55 -3.32 13.38 -3.18
C ARG A 55 -1.95 13.20 -2.54
N VAL A 56 -1.45 11.97 -2.60
CA VAL A 56 -0.09 11.63 -2.19
C VAL A 56 0.57 10.75 -3.24
N VAL A 57 1.84 11.05 -3.55
CA VAL A 57 2.70 10.19 -4.36
C VAL A 57 3.62 9.46 -3.40
N VAL A 58 3.49 8.14 -3.35
CA VAL A 58 4.38 7.28 -2.57
C VAL A 58 5.45 6.75 -3.51
N ARG A 59 6.65 7.33 -3.45
CA ARG A 59 7.82 6.82 -4.18
C ARG A 59 8.22 5.46 -3.58
N ASP A 60 8.61 4.52 -4.43
CA ASP A 60 9.00 3.16 -4.02
C ASP A 60 7.95 2.46 -3.12
N ALA A 61 6.66 2.65 -3.44
CA ALA A 61 5.54 2.25 -2.59
C ALA A 61 5.48 0.75 -2.26
N LEU A 62 5.95 -0.11 -3.16
CA LEU A 62 5.91 -1.56 -3.00
C LEU A 62 7.24 -2.17 -3.47
N PRO A 63 7.74 -3.21 -2.78
CA PRO A 63 8.92 -3.92 -3.24
C PRO A 63 8.63 -4.67 -4.55
N ALA A 64 9.64 -4.78 -5.41
CA ALA A 64 9.58 -5.68 -6.56
C ALA A 64 9.63 -7.13 -6.07
N MET A 65 8.67 -7.95 -6.50
CA MET A 65 8.49 -9.34 -6.05
C MET A 65 8.44 -10.32 -7.25
N PRO A 66 9.42 -10.33 -8.17
CA PRO A 66 9.40 -11.20 -9.36
C PRO A 66 9.64 -12.68 -8.99
N PRO A 67 9.01 -13.64 -9.69
CA PRO A 67 9.24 -15.06 -9.48
C PRO A 67 10.62 -15.51 -10.02
N PRO A 68 11.25 -16.54 -9.44
CA PRO A 68 10.85 -17.25 -8.22
C PRO A 68 11.24 -16.44 -6.97
N LEU A 69 10.28 -16.28 -6.05
CA LEU A 69 10.46 -15.45 -4.87
C LEU A 69 10.28 -16.24 -3.57
N PRO A 70 11.31 -16.33 -2.71
CA PRO A 70 11.16 -16.92 -1.39
C PRO A 70 10.20 -16.09 -0.53
N LEU A 71 9.11 -16.72 -0.05
CA LEU A 71 8.10 -16.05 0.78
C LEU A 71 8.55 -15.81 2.23
N SER A 72 9.74 -16.29 2.59
CA SER A 72 10.39 -16.04 3.88
C SER A 72 11.89 -16.11 3.72
N ARG A 73 12.59 -15.06 4.16
CA ARG A 73 14.05 -14.98 4.18
C ARG A 73 14.51 -14.77 5.63
N THR A 74 15.69 -15.30 5.97
CA THR A 74 16.35 -14.98 7.25
C THR A 74 16.58 -13.48 7.38
N GLY A 75 16.60 -12.94 8.59
CA GLY A 75 16.98 -11.57 8.88
C GLY A 75 18.50 -11.36 8.94
N ARG A 76 19.29 -12.42 9.16
CA ARG A 76 20.76 -12.35 9.23
C ARG A 76 21.37 -11.88 7.90
N VAL A 77 22.16 -10.82 7.94
CA VAL A 77 22.93 -10.30 6.79
C VAL A 77 24.43 -10.49 7.00
N SER A 78 24.91 -10.15 8.19
CA SER A 78 26.30 -10.35 8.63
C SER A 78 26.34 -10.46 10.16
N PRO A 79 27.46 -10.84 10.78
CA PRO A 79 27.57 -10.88 12.25
C PRO A 79 27.12 -9.55 12.88
N GLY A 80 26.19 -9.63 13.83
CA GLY A 80 25.62 -8.45 14.52
C GLY A 80 24.72 -7.56 13.64
N ARG A 81 24.42 -7.91 12.39
CA ARG A 81 23.60 -7.11 11.47
C ARG A 81 22.44 -7.89 10.90
N TYR A 82 21.25 -7.33 11.10
CA TYR A 82 19.99 -7.93 10.70
C TYR A 82 19.16 -6.97 9.87
N VAL A 83 18.28 -7.52 9.04
CA VAL A 83 17.31 -6.78 8.24
C VAL A 83 15.92 -7.43 8.36
N CYS A 84 14.89 -6.60 8.39
CA CYS A 84 13.50 -7.02 8.26
C CYS A 84 12.74 -6.02 7.40
N GLY A 85 11.54 -6.39 6.99
CA GLY A 85 10.69 -5.61 6.08
C GLY A 85 9.83 -6.51 5.22
N ASP A 86 8.89 -5.90 4.51
CA ASP A 86 8.02 -6.55 3.51
C ASP A 86 8.83 -7.24 2.39
N HIS A 87 9.97 -6.69 2.00
CA HIS A 87 10.91 -7.28 1.04
C HIS A 87 11.62 -8.56 1.54
N ARG A 88 11.45 -8.95 2.81
CA ARG A 88 12.00 -10.20 3.38
C ARG A 88 10.97 -11.33 3.50
N ALA A 89 9.72 -11.07 3.16
CA ALA A 89 8.63 -12.06 3.18
C ALA A 89 7.69 -11.82 1.99
N THR A 90 6.39 -11.70 2.22
CA THR A 90 5.42 -11.20 1.22
C THR A 90 5.42 -9.67 1.25
N GLY A 91 5.32 -9.03 0.08
CA GLY A 91 5.26 -7.57 -0.08
C GLY A 91 3.96 -6.98 0.48
N SER A 92 3.83 -6.95 1.81
CA SER A 92 2.62 -6.61 2.54
C SER A 92 2.94 -6.20 3.97
N VAL A 93 1.99 -5.55 4.65
CA VAL A 93 2.10 -5.23 6.08
C VAL A 93 2.29 -6.49 6.92
N GLN A 94 1.53 -7.55 6.64
CA GLN A 94 1.64 -8.83 7.34
C GLN A 94 3.01 -9.48 7.13
N GLY A 95 3.54 -9.41 5.92
CA GLY A 95 4.88 -9.90 5.59
C GLY A 95 5.98 -9.12 6.32
N ALA A 96 5.85 -7.79 6.41
CA ALA A 96 6.76 -6.95 7.19
C ALA A 96 6.74 -7.30 8.68
N LEU A 97 5.56 -7.45 9.27
CA LEU A 97 5.42 -7.86 10.67
C LEU A 97 5.99 -9.26 10.92
N ALA A 98 5.70 -10.21 10.03
CA ALA A 98 6.20 -11.59 10.13
C ALA A 98 7.73 -11.66 10.00
N SER A 99 8.32 -10.88 9.09
CA SER A 99 9.78 -10.81 8.97
C SER A 99 10.41 -10.13 10.18
N GLY A 100 9.83 -9.04 10.70
CA GLY A 100 10.28 -8.39 11.92
C GLY A 100 10.30 -9.33 13.13
N ALA A 101 9.20 -10.04 13.37
CA ALA A 101 9.10 -11.02 14.47
C ALA A 101 10.09 -12.19 14.33
N ARG A 102 10.42 -12.59 13.10
CA ARG A 102 11.46 -13.59 12.84
C ARG A 102 12.84 -13.04 13.14
N THR A 103 13.16 -11.86 12.60
CA THR A 103 14.45 -11.21 12.79
C THR A 103 14.73 -10.96 14.27
N ALA A 104 13.73 -10.54 15.06
CA ALA A 104 13.87 -10.38 16.51
C ALA A 104 14.27 -11.70 17.22
N ARG A 105 13.68 -12.83 16.82
CA ARG A 105 14.06 -14.15 17.36
C ARG A 105 15.47 -14.57 16.95
N GLU A 106 15.89 -14.24 15.74
CA GLU A 106 17.26 -14.50 15.28
C GLU A 106 18.28 -13.64 16.04
N VAL A 107 17.97 -12.38 16.30
CA VAL A 107 18.80 -11.50 17.15
C VAL A 107 18.94 -12.12 18.54
N LEU A 108 17.83 -12.47 19.19
CA LEU A 108 17.84 -13.03 20.54
C LEU A 108 18.62 -14.35 20.64
N ALA A 109 18.68 -15.15 19.57
CA ALA A 109 19.41 -16.41 19.55
C ALA A 109 20.92 -16.24 19.34
N ASP A 110 21.36 -15.09 18.83
CA ASP A 110 22.75 -14.79 18.51
C ASP A 110 23.42 -13.84 19.54
N LEU A 111 22.65 -13.35 20.53
CA LEU A 111 23.13 -12.61 21.70
C LEU A 111 23.73 -13.55 22.75
#